data_AF-A0A7X3D0W1-F1
#
_entry.id   AF-A0A7X3D0W1-F1
#
_cell.length_a   1.000
_cell.length_b   1.000
_cell.length_c   1.000
_cell.angle_alpha   90.00
_cell.angle_beta   90.00
_cell.angle_gamma   90.00
#
_symmetry.space_group_name_H-M   'P 1'
#
loop_
_entity.id
_entity.type
_entity.pdbx_description
1 polymer ?
#
loop_
_entity_poly.entity_id
_entity_poly.type
_entity_poly.pdbx_seq_one_letter_code
_entity_poly.pdbx_strand_id
1 'polypeptide(L)'
;MNHNGYYSKEADENCLNMNLVIQTENKEKDVLVIQQVKEILAPYHPIKTGEPFYLDNQFYNYLTIDNNAPVAQLIDALMQIESIVSVYQKPLDFPPM
;
A
#
# COMPACT_ATOMS: atom_id res chain seq x y z
N MET A 1 35.10 -19.55 6.19
CA MET A 1 34.17 -18.98 7.19
C MET A 1 33.51 -17.79 6.50
N ASN A 2 32.39 -18.01 5.80
CA ASN A 2 31.01 -17.68 6.24
C ASN A 2 30.90 -16.21 6.68
N HIS A 3 30.03 -15.33 6.19
CA HIS A 3 28.83 -15.46 5.36
C HIS A 3 28.48 -14.05 4.80
N ASN A 4 27.71 -14.05 3.72
CA ASN A 4 27.17 -12.90 2.98
C ASN A 4 26.54 -11.79 3.83
N GLY A 5 26.62 -10.57 3.31
CA GLY A 5 25.85 -9.41 3.75
C GLY A 5 25.70 -8.38 2.63
N TYR A 6 25.23 -8.80 1.45
CA TYR A 6 24.57 -7.89 0.52
C TYR A 6 23.30 -7.41 1.21
N TYR A 7 23.23 -6.16 1.62
CA TYR A 7 22.01 -5.36 1.55
C TYR A 7 22.44 -3.89 1.52
N SER A 8 22.23 -3.27 0.36
CA SER A 8 22.48 -1.87 0.09
C SER A 8 21.82 -1.00 1.16
N LYS A 9 22.64 -0.19 1.84
CA LYS A 9 22.20 0.99 2.57
C LYS A 9 21.84 2.06 1.53
N GLU A 10 20.60 2.09 1.07
CA GLU A 10 20.06 3.21 0.28
C GLU A 10 18.67 3.56 0.84
N ALA A 11 18.42 4.88 0.97
CA ALA A 11 17.30 5.55 1.63
C ALA A 11 17.43 5.64 3.19
N ASP A 12 18.20 6.56 3.74
CA ASP A 12 18.05 8.03 3.70
C ASP A 12 16.90 8.52 4.62
N GLU A 13 17.32 9.18 5.69
CA GLU A 13 16.62 10.20 6.49
C GLU A 13 15.08 10.23 6.47
N ASN A 14 14.45 9.67 7.52
CA ASN A 14 13.26 10.23 8.20
C ASN A 14 12.12 10.80 7.32
N CYS A 15 11.91 10.28 6.10
CA CYS A 15 10.73 10.56 5.32
C CYS A 15 9.65 9.70 5.96
N LEU A 16 8.89 10.31 6.87
CA LEU A 16 7.75 9.68 7.53
C LEU A 16 6.79 9.26 6.41
N ASN A 17 6.89 8.00 6.04
CA ASN A 17 6.18 7.38 4.95
C ASN A 17 5.29 6.31 5.55
N MET A 18 4.02 6.31 5.15
CA MET A 18 3.01 5.48 5.75
C MET A 18 2.59 4.35 4.80
N ASN A 19 2.50 3.13 5.34
CA ASN A 19 2.08 1.96 4.57
C ASN A 19 0.56 1.77 4.62
N LEU A 20 -0.03 1.67 3.44
CA LEU A 20 -1.43 1.41 3.20
C LEU A 20 -1.58 0.07 2.46
N VAL A 21 -2.55 -0.73 2.87
CA VAL A 21 -2.95 -1.95 2.18
C VAL A 21 -4.34 -1.74 1.61
N ILE A 22 -4.48 -1.95 0.30
CA ILE A 22 -5.75 -1.88 -0.41
C ILE A 22 -6.10 -3.26 -0.94
N GLN A 23 -7.26 -3.78 -0.54
CA GLN A 23 -7.81 -5.03 -1.03
C GLN A 23 -8.77 -4.73 -2.18
N THR A 24 -8.55 -5.36 -3.33
CA THR A 24 -9.44 -5.28 -4.49
C THR A 24 -10.04 -6.63 -4.82
N GLU A 25 -11.21 -6.61 -5.44
CA GLU A 25 -11.85 -7.81 -5.98
C GLU A 25 -11.03 -8.40 -7.16
N ASN A 26 -11.24 -9.69 -7.45
CA ASN A 26 -10.47 -10.51 -8.41
C ASN A 26 -10.38 -9.95 -9.87
N LYS A 27 -11.05 -8.85 -10.17
CA LYS A 27 -11.00 -8.21 -11.50
C LYS A 27 -9.79 -7.29 -11.68
N GLU A 28 -9.24 -6.73 -10.60
CA GLU A 28 -8.17 -5.73 -10.69
C GLU A 28 -6.96 -6.13 -9.85
N LYS A 29 -5.95 -6.71 -10.51
CA LYS A 29 -4.67 -7.09 -9.89
C LYS A 29 -4.00 -5.89 -9.23
N ASP A 30 -4.08 -4.73 -9.87
CA ASP A 30 -3.28 -3.56 -9.53
C ASP A 30 -4.18 -2.37 -9.20
N VAL A 31 -4.20 -1.95 -7.95
CA VAL A 31 -5.11 -0.89 -7.50
C VAL A 31 -4.84 0.46 -8.17
N LEU A 32 -3.60 0.73 -8.61
CA LEU A 32 -3.29 1.99 -9.29
C LEU A 32 -3.76 1.98 -10.75
N VAL A 33 -4.32 0.91 -11.30
CA VAL A 33 -5.00 0.99 -12.61
C VAL A 33 -6.37 1.66 -12.50
N ILE A 34 -6.95 1.65 -11.29
CA ILE A 34 -8.23 2.28 -10.97
C ILE A 34 -8.03 3.79 -10.96
N GLN A 35 -8.65 4.48 -11.91
CA GLN A 35 -8.50 5.93 -12.08
C GLN A 35 -8.87 6.71 -10.80
N GLN A 36 -9.98 6.34 -10.14
CA GLN A 36 -10.44 6.98 -8.91
C GLN A 36 -9.42 6.84 -7.77
N VAL A 37 -8.77 5.68 -7.66
CA VAL A 37 -7.72 5.45 -6.65
C VAL A 37 -6.51 6.34 -6.91
N LYS A 38 -6.07 6.40 -8.17
CA LYS A 38 -5.00 7.32 -8.58
C LYS A 38 -5.32 8.75 -8.19
N GLU A 39 -6.53 9.22 -8.47
CA GLU A 39 -6.93 10.60 -8.18
C GLU A 39 -6.96 10.90 -6.67
N ILE A 40 -7.50 9.97 -5.87
CA ILE A 40 -7.55 10.11 -4.41
C ILE A 40 -6.14 10.13 -3.80
N LEU A 41 -5.26 9.26 -4.29
CA LEU A 41 -3.92 9.09 -3.71
C LEU A 41 -2.86 10.01 -4.32
N ALA A 42 -3.04 10.52 -5.54
CA ALA A 42 -2.07 11.36 -6.25
C ALA A 42 -1.47 12.51 -5.41
N PRO A 43 -2.24 13.22 -4.57
CA PRO A 43 -1.68 14.29 -3.72
C PRO A 43 -0.67 13.81 -2.68
N TYR A 44 -0.63 12.51 -2.37
CA TYR A 44 0.18 11.90 -1.31
C TYR A 44 1.27 10.96 -1.85
N HIS A 45 1.63 11.13 -3.13
CA HIS A 45 2.71 10.41 -3.82
C HIS A 45 2.69 8.89 -3.56
N PRO A 46 1.68 8.17 -4.08
CA PRO A 46 1.55 6.74 -3.81
C PRO A 46 2.65 5.97 -4.53
N ILE A 47 3.47 5.26 -3.76
CA ILE A 47 4.54 4.40 -4.25
C ILE A 47 4.15 2.95 -4.00
N LYS A 48 4.24 2.08 -5.01
CA LYS A 48 4.09 0.63 -4.81
C LYS A 48 5.31 0.08 -4.10
N THR A 49 5.10 -0.65 -3.02
CA THR A 49 6.19 -1.28 -2.26
C THR A 49 6.47 -2.71 -2.69
N GLY A 50 5.69 -3.26 -3.62
CA GLY A 50 5.86 -4.63 -4.11
C GLY A 50 4.79 -5.05 -5.09
N GLU A 51 4.82 -6.31 -5.50
CA GLU A 51 3.77 -6.90 -6.32
C GLU A 51 2.50 -7.16 -5.50
N PRO A 52 1.31 -7.06 -6.13
CA PRO A 52 0.06 -7.44 -5.49
C PRO A 52 0.07 -8.91 -5.08
N PHE A 53 -0.28 -9.19 -3.83
CA PHE A 53 -0.39 -10.55 -3.30
C PHE A 53 -1.82 -11.05 -3.46
N TYR A 54 -2.01 -12.27 -3.95
CA TYR A 54 -3.34 -12.85 -4.15
C TYR A 54 -3.65 -13.90 -3.09
N LEU A 55 -4.71 -13.66 -2.31
CA LEU A 55 -5.16 -14.55 -1.24
C LEU A 55 -6.67 -14.43 -1.09
N ASP A 56 -7.36 -15.54 -0.79
CA ASP A 56 -8.81 -15.56 -0.54
C ASP A 56 -9.66 -14.85 -1.62
N ASN A 57 -9.28 -15.03 -2.89
CA ASN A 57 -9.95 -14.42 -4.05
C ASN A 57 -9.90 -12.88 -4.08
N GLN A 58 -8.92 -12.29 -3.40
CA GLN A 58 -8.68 -10.86 -3.29
C GLN A 58 -7.22 -10.53 -3.64
N PHE A 59 -6.99 -9.35 -4.19
CA PHE A 59 -5.65 -8.80 -4.39
C PHE A 59 -5.30 -7.79 -3.31
N TYR A 60 -4.17 -8.01 -2.65
CA TYR A 60 -3.60 -7.17 -1.62
C TYR A 60 -2.54 -6.29 -2.27
N ASN A 61 -2.85 -5.01 -2.41
CA ASN A 61 -1.98 -4.00 -2.97
C ASN A 61 -1.31 -3.21 -1.85
N TYR A 62 0.01 -3.26 -1.81
CA TYR A 62 0.81 -2.57 -0.81
C TYR A 62 1.35 -1.27 -1.39
N LEU A 63 0.96 -0.17 -0.76
CA LEU A 63 1.34 1.18 -1.13
C LEU A 63 1.98 1.90 0.05
N THR A 64 2.90 2.80 -0.26
CA THR A 64 3.39 3.82 0.66
C THR A 64 2.90 5.18 0.20
N ILE A 65 2.45 6.01 1.13
CA ILE A 65 2.04 7.40 0.91
C ILE A 65 2.73 8.32 1.92
N ASP A 66 2.70 9.63 1.68
CA ASP A 66 3.20 10.63 2.62
C ASP A 66 2.48 10.53 3.99
N ASN A 67 3.19 10.62 5.12
CA ASN A 67 2.58 10.51 6.46
C ASN A 67 1.75 11.74 6.89
N ASN A 68 1.76 12.82 6.11
CA ASN A 68 0.83 13.94 6.32
C ASN A 68 -0.58 13.64 5.77
N ALA A 69 -0.75 12.50 5.09
CA ALA A 69 -2.00 12.11 4.48
C ALA A 69 -3.10 11.90 5.54
N PRO A 70 -4.33 12.39 5.30
CA PRO A 70 -5.46 12.18 6.19
C PRO A 70 -6.01 10.76 6.02
N VAL A 71 -5.30 9.78 6.59
CA VAL A 71 -5.54 8.33 6.45
C VAL A 71 -7.01 7.95 6.58
N ALA A 72 -7.67 8.41 7.63
CA ALA A 72 -9.07 8.07 7.89
C ALA A 72 -9.99 8.52 6.74
N GLN A 73 -9.73 9.70 6.17
CA GLN A 73 -10.48 10.22 5.03
C GLN A 73 -10.13 9.48 3.75
N LEU A 74 -8.87 9.07 3.57
CA LEU A 74 -8.46 8.27 2.42
C LEU A 74 -9.06 6.87 2.45
N ILE A 75 -9.05 6.21 3.62
CA ILE A 75 -9.71 4.93 3.82
C ILE A 75 -11.20 5.09 3.47
N ASP A 76 -11.89 6.08 4.04
CA ASP A 76 -13.31 6.31 3.76
C ASP A 76 -13.58 6.54 2.27
N ALA A 77 -12.80 7.41 1.61
CA ALA A 77 -12.95 7.72 0.19
C ALA A 77 -12.66 6.50 -0.71
N LEU A 78 -11.61 5.73 -0.41
CA LEU A 78 -11.28 4.52 -1.17
C LEU A 78 -12.33 3.42 -0.95
N MET A 79 -12.88 3.30 0.26
CA MET A 79 -13.97 2.37 0.57
C MET A 79 -15.28 2.68 -0.17
N GLN A 80 -15.45 3.89 -0.74
CA GLN A 80 -16.59 4.21 -1.61
C GLN A 80 -16.43 3.64 -3.04
N ILE A 81 -15.25 3.15 -3.42
CA ILE A 81 -14.98 2.60 -4.75
C ILE A 81 -15.44 1.15 -4.80
N GLU A 82 -16.36 0.81 -5.72
CA GLU A 82 -16.97 -0.52 -5.84
C GLU A 82 -15.94 -1.66 -5.95
N SER A 83 -14.85 -1.47 -6.70
CA SER A 83 -13.77 -2.46 -6.85
C SER A 83 -12.95 -2.71 -5.57
N ILE A 84 -13.07 -1.84 -4.56
CA ILE A 84 -12.30 -1.91 -3.32
C ILE A 84 -13.11 -2.62 -2.24
N VAL A 85 -12.53 -3.67 -1.68
CA VAL A 85 -13.15 -4.48 -0.63
C VAL A 85 -12.80 -3.95 0.75
N SER A 86 -11.55 -3.53 0.95
CA SER A 86 -11.06 -3.06 2.25
C SER A 86 -9.83 -2.19 2.08
N VAL A 87 -9.65 -1.25 3.00
CA VAL A 87 -8.45 -0.41 3.07
C VAL A 87 -8.04 -0.25 4.52
N TYR A 88 -6.75 -0.47 4.82
CA TYR A 88 -6.22 -0.28 6.16
C TYR A 88 -4.77 0.16 6.15
N GLN A 89 -4.38 0.89 7.18
CA GLN A 89 -2.98 1.14 7.49
C GLN A 89 -2.34 -0.15 7.97
N LYS A 90 -1.17 -0.50 7.42
CA LYS A 90 -0.31 -1.52 8.03
C LYS A 90 0.50 -0.86 9.14
N PRO A 91 0.22 -1.11 10.44
CA PRO A 91 1.14 -0.68 11.48
C PRO A 91 2.48 -1.40 11.28
N LEU A 92 3.58 -0.77 11.70
CA LEU A 92 4.94 -1.30 11.58
C LEU A 92 5.14 -2.70 12.22
N ASP A 93 4.17 -3.19 13.01
CA ASP A 93 4.33 -4.33 13.92
C ASP A 93 3.19 -5.36 13.78
N PHE A 94 2.91 -5.83 12.55
CA PHE A 94 2.17 -7.09 12.41
C PHE A 94 3.17 -8.24 12.42
N PRO A 95 3.19 -9.11 13.44
CA PRO A 95 4.03 -10.30 13.40
C PRO A 95 3.63 -11.17 12.20
N PRO A 96 4.58 -11.85 11.54
CA PRO A 96 4.26 -12.77 10.46
C PRO A 96 3.36 -13.89 11.02
N MET A 97 2.25 -14.19 10.34
CA MET A 97 1.53 -15.46 10.54
C MET A 97 2.32 -16.61 9.95
#